data_AF-A0A2D7IKP5-F1
#
_entry.id   AF-A0A2D7IKP5-F1
#
_cell.length_a   1.000
_cell.length_b   1.000
_cell.length_c   1.000
_cell.angle_alpha   90.00
_cell.angle_beta   90.00
_cell.angle_gamma   90.00
#
_symmetry.space_group_name_H-M   'P 1'
#
loop_
_entity.id
_entity.type
_entity.pdbx_description
1 polymer ?
#
loop_
_entity_poly.entity_id
_entity_poly.type
_entity_poly.pdbx_seq_one_letter_code
_entity_poly.pdbx_strand_id
1 'polypeptide(L)'
;MYKNFLFIYLISSIISASEISISISEDLVNDYLKIIGNHEIPKGPKGDQAIWSIQDPHVNFEYGSADFLTTITFKKGKTNIKKNVKKKIFVEYSFDNNQVSLLIEDPIVKMERKGAVYGKIDLSTFYQSGLKFHGPKPKEKSLKLKTSKGKIKVDMNIKNSIIYFEKNVVRVAIDLEYR
;
A
#
# COMPACT_ATOMS: atom_id res chain seq x y z
N MET A 1 -34.32 -35.53 -12.37
CA MET A 1 -33.84 -34.44 -13.26
C MET A 1 -33.56 -33.21 -12.40
N TYR A 2 -32.32 -33.04 -11.94
CA TYR A 2 -31.92 -31.83 -11.20
C TYR A 2 -31.49 -30.75 -12.21
N LYS A 3 -32.26 -29.67 -12.29
CA LYS A 3 -31.86 -28.46 -13.02
C LYS A 3 -30.95 -27.63 -12.10
N ASN A 4 -29.66 -27.60 -12.41
CA ASN A 4 -28.72 -26.68 -11.78
C ASN A 4 -29.03 -25.26 -12.25
N PHE A 5 -29.45 -24.40 -11.32
CA PHE A 5 -29.58 -22.97 -11.55
C PHE A 5 -28.22 -22.33 -11.26
N LEU A 6 -27.50 -21.96 -12.32
CA LEU A 6 -26.25 -21.20 -12.24
C LEU A 6 -26.60 -19.74 -11.94
N PHE A 7 -26.42 -19.32 -10.69
CA PHE A 7 -26.57 -17.92 -10.29
C PHE A 7 -25.24 -17.21 -10.55
N ILE A 8 -25.13 -16.54 -11.70
CA ILE A 8 -23.98 -15.69 -12.03
C ILE A 8 -24.18 -14.36 -11.30
N TYR A 9 -23.44 -14.15 -10.21
CA TYR A 9 -23.29 -12.84 -9.59
C TYR A 9 -22.41 -11.97 -10.49
N LEU A 10 -23.04 -11.15 -11.33
CA LEU A 10 -22.39 -10.00 -11.96
C LEU A 10 -22.26 -8.91 -10.88
N ILE A 11 -21.12 -8.86 -10.20
CA ILE A 11 -20.75 -7.67 -9.44
C ILE A 11 -20.29 -6.64 -10.47
N SER A 12 -21.24 -5.86 -11.00
CA SER A 12 -20.90 -4.66 -11.75
C SER A 12 -20.30 -3.67 -10.77
N SER A 13 -19.00 -3.44 -10.84
CA SER A 13 -18.40 -2.24 -10.27
C SER A 13 -19.14 -1.05 -10.89
N ILE A 14 -19.92 -0.34 -10.08
CA ILE A 14 -20.53 0.93 -10.48
C ILE A 14 -19.37 1.92 -10.54
N ILE A 15 -18.69 1.97 -11.67
CA ILE A 15 -17.73 3.02 -11.97
C ILE A 15 -18.58 4.25 -12.22
N SER A 16 -18.51 5.25 -11.35
CA SER A 16 -19.10 6.55 -11.64
C SER A 16 -18.40 7.08 -12.89
N ALA A 17 -19.18 7.51 -13.89
CA ALA A 17 -18.67 7.92 -15.20
C ALA A 17 -17.75 9.17 -15.20
N SER A 18 -17.31 9.60 -14.01
CA SER A 18 -16.50 10.78 -13.71
C SER A 18 -15.11 10.47 -13.12
N GLU A 19 -14.72 9.20 -12.97
CA GLU A 19 -13.49 8.84 -12.25
C GLU A 19 -12.27 8.70 -13.16
N ILE A 20 -11.12 9.26 -12.72
CA ILE A 20 -9.80 8.82 -13.21
C ILE A 20 -9.02 8.19 -12.08
N SER A 21 -8.34 7.09 -12.36
CA SER A 21 -7.66 6.29 -11.34
C SER A 21 -6.29 5.80 -11.77
N ILE A 22 -5.45 5.51 -10.77
CA ILE A 22 -4.28 4.65 -10.91
C ILE A 22 -4.53 3.35 -10.14
N SER A 23 -3.85 2.29 -10.56
CA SER A 23 -3.85 1.00 -9.87
C SER A 23 -2.41 0.58 -9.59
N ILE A 24 -2.14 0.17 -8.36
CA ILE A 24 -0.86 -0.34 -7.90
C ILE A 24 -1.08 -1.82 -7.60
N SER A 25 -0.46 -2.68 -8.39
CA SER A 25 -0.57 -4.13 -8.19
C SER A 25 0.26 -4.60 -7.01
N GLU A 26 -0.20 -5.66 -6.36
CA GLU A 26 0.54 -6.37 -5.33
C GLU A 26 1.90 -6.85 -5.86
N ASP A 27 1.92 -7.40 -7.08
CA ASP A 27 3.15 -7.87 -7.72
C ASP A 27 4.22 -6.78 -7.83
N LEU A 28 3.84 -5.55 -8.22
CA LEU A 28 4.77 -4.42 -8.31
C LEU A 28 5.41 -4.12 -6.95
N VAL A 29 4.61 -4.12 -5.89
CA VAL A 29 5.09 -3.85 -4.54
C VAL A 29 5.94 -5.01 -4.03
N ASN A 30 5.55 -6.26 -4.30
CA ASN A 30 6.32 -7.44 -3.94
C ASN A 30 7.66 -7.52 -4.69
N ASP A 31 7.71 -7.11 -5.96
CA ASP A 31 8.96 -7.06 -6.71
C ASP A 31 9.91 -5.99 -6.16
N TYR A 32 9.37 -4.82 -5.75
CA TYR A 32 10.15 -3.84 -5.01
C TYR A 32 10.70 -4.40 -3.69
N LEU A 33 9.89 -5.12 -2.91
CA LEU A 33 10.33 -5.71 -1.63
C LEU A 33 11.37 -6.81 -1.83
N LYS A 34 11.28 -7.60 -2.91
CA LYS A 34 12.32 -8.58 -3.28
C LYS A 34 13.65 -7.91 -3.60
N ILE A 35 13.63 -6.75 -4.27
CA ILE A 35 14.85 -5.97 -4.58
C ILE A 35 15.52 -5.46 -3.31
N ILE A 36 14.75 -4.95 -2.34
CA ILE A 36 15.29 -4.56 -1.03
C ILE A 36 15.81 -5.80 -0.29
N GLY A 37 15.04 -6.88 -0.32
CA GLY A 37 15.39 -8.16 0.23
C GLY A 37 15.44 -8.17 1.76
N ASN A 38 16.15 -9.17 2.27
CA ASN A 38 16.28 -9.41 3.70
C ASN A 38 17.33 -8.47 4.32
N HIS A 39 17.18 -8.19 5.61
CA HIS A 39 18.15 -7.41 6.36
C HIS A 39 18.69 -8.18 7.57
N GLU A 40 19.98 -8.05 7.83
CA GLU A 40 20.61 -8.47 9.08
C GLU A 40 21.29 -7.27 9.74
N ILE A 41 20.89 -6.96 10.97
CA ILE A 41 21.25 -5.72 11.66
C ILE A 41 21.80 -6.08 13.05
N PRO A 42 23.12 -5.94 13.25
CA PRO A 42 23.69 -6.00 14.59
C PRO A 42 23.34 -4.71 15.35
N LYS A 43 22.70 -4.83 16.52
CA LYS A 43 22.36 -3.71 17.41
C LYS A 43 22.98 -3.89 18.79
N GLY A 44 23.63 -2.84 19.28
CA GLY A 44 24.26 -2.81 20.61
C GLY A 44 25.77 -2.58 20.54
N PRO A 45 26.46 -2.56 21.70
CA PRO A 45 27.90 -2.37 21.80
C PRO A 45 28.67 -3.49 21.07
N LYS A 46 29.81 -3.16 20.47
CA LYS A 46 30.71 -4.17 19.87
C LYS A 46 31.07 -5.23 20.91
N GLY A 47 30.85 -6.50 20.58
CA GLY A 47 31.08 -7.64 21.48
C GLY A 47 29.84 -8.12 22.27
N ASP A 48 28.76 -7.34 22.35
CA ASP A 48 27.48 -7.72 22.99
C ASP A 48 26.27 -7.35 22.12
N GLN A 49 26.42 -7.51 20.80
CA GLN A 49 25.38 -7.15 19.85
C GLN A 49 24.27 -8.21 19.82
N ALA A 50 23.04 -7.74 19.75
CA ALA A 50 21.92 -8.56 19.30
C ALA A 50 21.87 -8.54 17.77
N ILE A 51 21.72 -9.69 17.15
CA ILE A 51 21.49 -9.80 15.71
C ILE A 51 19.99 -9.83 15.45
N TRP A 52 19.51 -8.84 14.69
CA TRP A 52 18.16 -8.79 14.17
C TRP A 52 18.17 -9.23 12.72
N SER A 53 17.34 -10.18 12.35
CA SER A 53 17.16 -10.57 10.95
C SER A 53 15.71 -10.34 10.55
N ILE A 54 15.47 -9.59 9.48
CA ILE A 54 14.15 -9.40 8.86
C ILE A 54 14.16 -10.20 7.55
N GLN A 55 13.19 -11.09 7.40
CA GLN A 55 13.17 -12.10 6.35
C GLN A 55 11.84 -12.14 5.64
N ASP A 56 11.89 -12.41 4.34
CA ASP A 56 10.71 -12.64 3.50
C ASP A 56 9.68 -11.49 3.59
N PRO A 57 10.10 -10.22 3.37
CA PRO A 57 9.17 -9.10 3.33
C PRO A 57 8.29 -9.20 2.08
N HIS A 58 6.97 -9.21 2.28
CA HIS A 58 6.00 -9.20 1.19
C HIS A 58 4.71 -8.49 1.63
N VAL A 59 3.87 -8.15 0.67
CA VAL A 59 2.52 -7.65 0.88
C VAL A 59 1.48 -8.62 0.36
N ASN A 60 0.28 -8.55 0.93
CA ASN A 60 -0.91 -9.23 0.47
C ASN A 60 -2.07 -8.23 0.45
N PHE A 61 -2.68 -8.02 -0.72
CA PHE A 61 -3.77 -7.09 -0.96
C PHE A 61 -5.07 -7.87 -1.12
N GLU A 62 -6.01 -7.61 -0.21
CA GLU A 62 -7.33 -8.22 -0.19
C GLU A 62 -8.40 -7.14 -0.26
N TYR A 63 -9.64 -7.58 -0.50
CA TYR A 63 -10.77 -6.67 -0.45
C TYR A 63 -10.86 -5.97 0.92
N GLY A 64 -10.82 -4.64 0.89
CA GLY A 64 -10.90 -3.80 2.08
C GLY A 64 -9.62 -3.68 2.92
N SER A 65 -8.53 -4.37 2.60
CA SER A 65 -7.27 -4.16 3.33
C SER A 65 -6.02 -4.64 2.60
N ALA A 66 -4.91 -3.96 2.86
CA ALA A 66 -3.58 -4.40 2.47
C ALA A 66 -2.74 -4.70 3.71
N ASP A 67 -1.94 -5.75 3.67
CA ASP A 67 -1.11 -6.19 4.78
C ASP A 67 0.36 -6.32 4.34
N PHE A 68 1.28 -5.82 5.16
CA PHE A 68 2.71 -6.14 5.11
C PHE A 68 3.02 -7.32 6.02
N LEU A 69 3.80 -8.25 5.50
CA LEU A 69 4.11 -9.54 6.11
C LEU A 69 5.62 -9.74 6.09
N THR A 70 6.18 -10.20 7.21
CA THR A 70 7.60 -10.56 7.31
C THR A 70 7.85 -11.47 8.50
N THR A 71 8.98 -12.17 8.50
CA THR A 71 9.48 -12.88 9.66
C THR A 71 10.65 -12.12 10.27
N ILE A 72 10.61 -11.86 11.58
CA ILE A 72 11.73 -11.23 12.29
C ILE A 72 12.30 -12.20 13.32
N THR A 73 13.62 -12.35 13.32
CA THR A 73 14.35 -13.06 14.38
C THR A 73 15.25 -12.12 15.16
N PHE A 74 15.33 -12.34 16.46
CA PHE A 74 16.21 -11.64 17.38
C PHE A 74 17.09 -12.68 18.09
N LYS A 75 18.41 -12.54 17.98
CA LYS A 75 19.39 -13.41 18.62
C LYS A 75 20.34 -12.59 19.49
N LYS A 76 20.41 -12.91 20.78
CA LYS A 76 21.40 -12.33 21.72
C LYS A 76 21.83 -13.39 22.74
N GLY A 77 23.08 -13.84 22.68
CA GLY A 77 23.58 -14.94 23.52
C GLY A 77 22.69 -16.20 23.38
N LYS A 78 22.14 -16.69 24.50
CA LYS A 78 21.21 -17.83 24.53
C LYS A 78 19.75 -17.46 24.20
N THR A 79 19.45 -16.17 24.03
CA THR A 79 18.10 -15.71 23.70
C THR A 79 17.90 -15.72 22.20
N ASN A 80 16.91 -16.48 21.73
CA ASN A 80 16.44 -16.48 20.35
C ASN A 80 14.92 -16.32 20.35
N ILE A 81 14.42 -15.29 19.65
CA ILE A 81 13.00 -14.99 19.51
C ILE A 81 12.70 -14.89 18.02
N LYS A 82 11.71 -15.65 17.55
CA LYS A 82 11.17 -15.57 16.19
C LYS A 82 9.74 -15.05 16.26
N LYS A 83 9.39 -14.09 15.43
CA LYS A 83 8.05 -13.49 15.36
C LYS A 83 7.64 -13.32 13.90
N ASN A 84 6.52 -13.89 13.52
CA ASN A 84 5.85 -13.55 12.27
C ASN A 84 5.12 -12.24 12.51
N VAL A 85 5.35 -11.26 11.65
CA VAL A 85 4.82 -9.91 11.76
C VAL A 85 3.85 -9.68 10.62
N LYS A 86 2.67 -9.21 10.99
CA LYS A 86 1.63 -8.72 10.09
C LYS A 86 1.30 -7.29 10.51
N LYS A 87 1.39 -6.35 9.58
CA LYS A 87 1.07 -4.93 9.77
C LYS A 87 0.14 -4.47 8.64
N LYS A 88 -0.76 -3.54 8.92
CA LYS A 88 -1.62 -2.98 7.87
C LYS A 88 -0.80 -2.03 7.00
N ILE A 89 -1.17 -1.95 5.72
CA ILE A 89 -0.70 -0.92 4.81
C ILE A 89 -1.78 0.16 4.75
N PHE A 90 -1.40 1.38 5.12
CA PHE A 90 -2.19 2.58 4.91
C PHE A 90 -1.79 3.21 3.57
N VAL A 91 -2.78 3.71 2.81
CA VAL A 91 -2.55 4.35 1.52
C VAL A 91 -2.90 5.82 1.68
N GLU A 92 -1.97 6.69 1.35
CA GLU A 92 -2.15 8.14 1.42
C GLU A 92 -2.05 8.72 0.02
N TYR A 93 -2.95 9.65 -0.33
CA TYR A 93 -2.87 10.43 -1.56
C TYR A 93 -2.73 11.92 -1.26
N SER A 94 -1.59 12.50 -1.63
CA SER A 94 -1.34 13.93 -1.62
C SER A 94 -1.68 14.53 -2.98
N PHE A 95 -2.74 15.32 -3.05
CA PHE A 95 -3.18 15.98 -4.29
C PHE A 95 -2.18 17.06 -4.78
N ASP A 96 -1.62 17.83 -3.85
CA ASP A 96 -0.70 18.92 -4.17
C ASP A 96 0.56 18.40 -4.85
N ASN A 97 1.15 17.36 -4.27
CA ASN A 97 2.35 16.71 -4.79
C ASN A 97 2.05 15.66 -5.87
N ASN A 98 0.78 15.37 -6.12
CA ASN A 98 0.33 14.27 -6.97
C ASN A 98 1.05 12.95 -6.64
N GLN A 99 1.04 12.57 -5.37
CA GLN A 99 1.79 11.42 -4.88
C GLN A 99 0.89 10.48 -4.08
N VAL A 100 0.92 9.20 -4.43
CA VAL A 100 0.34 8.11 -3.64
C VAL A 100 1.46 7.41 -2.88
N SER A 101 1.30 7.24 -1.57
CA SER A 101 2.28 6.58 -0.71
C SER A 101 1.63 5.36 -0.05
N LEU A 102 2.33 4.23 -0.05
CA LEU A 102 1.95 3.05 0.75
C LEU A 102 2.82 3.03 2.01
N LEU A 103 2.18 3.09 3.17
CA LEU A 103 2.82 3.24 4.47
C LEU A 103 2.53 2.02 5.33
N ILE A 104 3.52 1.51 6.06
CA ILE A 104 3.30 0.45 7.05
C ILE A 104 2.73 1.12 8.29
N GLU A 105 1.49 0.77 8.66
CA GLU A 105 0.85 1.25 9.89
C GLU A 105 1.54 0.65 11.12
N ASP A 106 1.81 1.50 12.11
CA ASP A 106 2.55 1.15 13.33
C ASP A 106 3.79 0.28 13.05
N PRO A 107 4.81 0.79 12.32
CA PRO A 107 5.89 -0.04 11.78
C PRO A 107 6.84 -0.59 12.87
N ILE A 108 6.67 -0.16 14.12
CA ILE A 108 7.48 -0.59 15.26
C ILE A 108 7.09 -2.02 15.67
N VAL A 109 8.08 -2.90 15.68
CA VAL A 109 7.98 -4.26 16.21
C VAL A 109 8.80 -4.40 17.48
N LYS A 110 8.15 -4.83 18.56
CA LYS A 110 8.79 -5.16 19.84
C LYS A 110 9.08 -6.67 19.90
N MET A 111 10.30 -7.01 20.33
CA MET A 111 10.67 -8.37 20.68
C MET A 111 10.53 -8.56 22.18
N GLU A 112 9.62 -9.43 22.57
CA GLU A 112 9.27 -9.64 23.98
C GLU A 112 9.14 -11.13 24.29
N ARG A 113 9.51 -11.53 25.50
CA ARG A 113 9.36 -12.90 26.00
C ARG A 113 9.09 -12.83 27.50
N LYS A 114 8.04 -13.52 27.96
CA LYS A 114 7.62 -13.56 29.38
C LYS A 114 7.46 -12.14 29.99
N GLY A 115 6.91 -11.19 29.24
CA GLY A 115 6.70 -9.81 29.69
C GLY A 115 7.92 -8.88 29.63
N ALA A 116 9.13 -9.40 29.39
CA ALA A 116 10.32 -8.58 29.20
C ALA A 116 10.47 -8.17 27.72
N VAL A 117 10.72 -6.88 27.47
CA VAL A 117 11.03 -6.35 26.12
C VAL A 117 12.54 -6.32 25.92
N TYR A 118 13.01 -7.05 24.91
CA TYR A 118 14.43 -7.19 24.57
C TYR A 118 14.91 -6.11 23.59
N GLY A 119 13.99 -5.52 22.84
CA GLY A 119 14.28 -4.39 21.96
C GLY A 119 13.17 -4.12 20.96
N LYS A 120 13.43 -3.12 20.11
CA LYS A 120 12.49 -2.66 19.09
C LYS A 120 13.19 -2.46 17.75
N ILE A 121 12.45 -2.71 16.68
CA ILE A 121 12.88 -2.41 15.32
C ILE A 121 11.75 -1.68 14.60
N ASP A 122 12.12 -0.68 13.81
CA ASP A 122 11.18 0.07 12.97
C ASP A 122 11.30 -0.48 11.55
N LEU A 123 10.20 -1.00 10.99
CA LEU A 123 10.18 -1.56 9.64
C LEU A 123 10.20 -0.48 8.55
N SER A 124 9.76 0.74 8.87
CA SER A 124 9.67 1.83 7.89
C SER A 124 11.04 2.27 7.38
N THR A 125 12.07 2.17 8.23
CA THR A 125 13.45 2.52 7.87
C THR A 125 14.05 1.62 6.80
N PHE A 126 13.46 0.45 6.57
CA PHE A 126 13.93 -0.55 5.61
C PHE A 126 13.08 -0.58 4.35
N TYR A 127 11.75 -0.58 4.49
CA TYR A 127 10.86 -0.96 3.39
C TYR A 127 9.92 0.14 2.87
N GLN A 128 9.87 1.31 3.49
CA GLN A 128 8.84 2.32 3.17
C GLN A 128 9.31 3.42 2.22
N SER A 129 10.62 3.64 2.06
CA SER A 129 11.15 4.84 1.39
C SER A 129 10.77 4.96 -0.09
N GLY A 130 10.64 3.85 -0.80
CA GLY A 130 10.40 3.80 -2.25
C GLY A 130 8.96 3.45 -2.67
N LEU A 131 8.05 3.22 -1.72
CA LEU A 131 6.65 2.93 -2.01
C LEU A 131 5.83 4.21 -2.27
N LYS A 132 6.30 4.99 -3.25
CA LYS A 132 5.73 6.27 -3.67
C LYS A 132 5.50 6.27 -5.17
N PHE A 133 4.29 6.63 -5.57
CA PHE A 133 3.82 6.56 -6.96
C PHE A 133 3.17 7.87 -7.37
N HIS A 134 3.13 8.15 -8.67
CA HIS A 134 2.35 9.27 -9.18
C HIS A 134 0.86 9.03 -9.02
N GLY A 135 0.16 10.00 -8.46
CA GLY A 135 -1.29 9.99 -8.29
C GLY A 135 -2.09 10.21 -9.58
N PRO A 136 -3.40 9.95 -9.55
CA PRO A 136 -4.30 10.32 -10.64
C PRO A 136 -4.49 11.84 -10.62
N LYS A 137 -4.01 12.52 -11.66
CA LYS A 137 -4.22 13.95 -11.86
C LYS A 137 -4.37 14.27 -13.34
N PRO A 138 -5.43 15.00 -13.75
CA PRO A 138 -5.56 15.44 -15.13
C PRO A 138 -4.39 16.36 -15.50
N LYS A 139 -3.89 16.23 -16.72
CA LYS A 139 -2.81 17.10 -17.23
C LYS A 139 -3.28 18.55 -17.35
N GLU A 140 -4.50 18.73 -17.82
CA GLU A 140 -5.13 20.04 -18.01
C GLU A 140 -6.15 20.28 -16.91
N LYS A 141 -6.37 21.54 -16.51
CA LYS A 141 -7.46 21.92 -15.58
C LYS A 141 -8.77 22.21 -16.32
N SER A 142 -8.72 22.33 -17.64
CA SER A 142 -9.88 22.71 -18.43
C SER A 142 -9.78 22.17 -19.85
N LEU A 143 -10.92 21.90 -20.46
CA LEU A 143 -11.05 21.44 -21.84
C LEU A 143 -11.63 22.57 -22.70
N LYS A 144 -11.01 22.82 -23.85
CA LYS A 144 -11.58 23.69 -24.89
C LYS A 144 -12.33 22.81 -25.89
N LEU A 145 -13.65 22.95 -25.96
CA LEU A 145 -14.51 22.12 -26.80
C LEU A 145 -15.17 22.96 -27.89
N LYS A 146 -15.32 22.39 -29.09
CA LYS A 146 -16.13 22.96 -30.16
C LYS A 146 -17.50 22.27 -30.14
N THR A 147 -18.56 23.04 -29.93
CA THR A 147 -19.94 22.56 -29.89
C THR A 147 -20.76 23.16 -31.02
N SER A 148 -22.00 22.68 -31.20
CA SER A 148 -22.97 23.28 -32.12
C SER A 148 -23.31 24.75 -31.79
N LYS A 149 -23.04 25.19 -30.56
CA LYS A 149 -23.25 26.58 -30.10
C LYS A 149 -21.98 27.45 -30.14
N GLY A 150 -20.87 26.91 -30.66
CA GLY A 150 -19.57 27.59 -30.71
C GLY A 150 -18.51 26.95 -29.81
N LYS A 151 -17.40 27.66 -29.61
CA LYS A 151 -16.28 27.20 -28.76
C LYS A 151 -16.59 27.52 -27.30
N ILE A 152 -16.54 26.52 -26.44
CA ILE A 152 -16.70 26.67 -24.98
C ILE A 152 -15.44 26.19 -24.27
N LYS A 153 -15.21 26.71 -23.07
CA LYS A 153 -14.20 26.23 -22.13
C LYS A 153 -14.94 25.58 -20.96
N VAL A 154 -14.56 24.37 -20.61
CA VAL A 154 -15.14 23.59 -19.51
C VAL A 154 -14.05 23.32 -18.49
N ASP A 155 -14.24 23.74 -17.25
CA ASP A 155 -13.27 23.52 -16.17
C ASP A 155 -13.51 22.14 -15.53
N MET A 156 -12.42 21.43 -15.21
CA MET A 156 -12.44 20.13 -14.54
C MET A 156 -12.10 20.32 -13.07
N ASN A 157 -13.07 20.09 -12.20
CA ASN A 157 -12.92 20.19 -10.76
C ASN A 157 -12.83 18.81 -10.13
N ILE A 158 -12.00 18.65 -9.11
CA ILE A 158 -11.91 17.41 -8.35
C ILE A 158 -12.84 17.52 -7.15
N LYS A 159 -13.77 16.58 -7.05
CA LYS A 159 -14.78 16.57 -6.00
C LYS A 159 -14.30 15.80 -4.76
N ASN A 160 -13.65 14.66 -4.97
CA ASN A 160 -13.23 13.73 -3.94
C ASN A 160 -12.12 12.82 -4.46
N SER A 161 -11.27 12.34 -3.55
CA SER A 161 -10.39 11.20 -3.78
C SER A 161 -10.94 9.98 -3.05
N ILE A 162 -10.81 8.81 -3.67
CA ILE A 162 -11.28 7.54 -3.13
C ILE A 162 -10.17 6.51 -3.26
N ILE A 163 -10.00 5.70 -2.21
CA ILE A 163 -9.03 4.60 -2.19
C ILE A 163 -9.82 3.30 -2.10
N TYR A 164 -9.57 2.39 -3.03
CA TYR A 164 -10.15 1.06 -3.06
C TYR A 164 -9.08 0.02 -2.81
N PHE A 165 -9.39 -0.90 -1.89
CA PHE A 165 -8.62 -2.12 -1.69
C PHE A 165 -9.38 -3.25 -2.39
N GLU A 166 -8.83 -3.70 -3.51
CA GLU A 166 -9.32 -4.81 -4.30
C GLU A 166 -8.34 -5.99 -4.15
N LYS A 167 -8.76 -7.20 -4.52
CA LYS A 167 -7.84 -8.34 -4.52
C LYS A 167 -6.64 -8.06 -5.44
N ASN A 168 -5.44 -8.21 -4.90
CA ASN A 168 -4.14 -8.01 -5.56
C ASN A 168 -3.87 -6.57 -6.06
N VAL A 169 -4.73 -5.59 -5.75
CA VAL A 169 -4.61 -4.22 -6.28
C VAL A 169 -5.09 -3.18 -5.27
N VAL A 170 -4.31 -2.11 -5.12
CA VAL A 170 -4.78 -0.86 -4.51
C VAL A 170 -5.07 0.13 -5.63
N ARG A 171 -6.28 0.68 -5.66
CA ARG A 171 -6.69 1.72 -6.62
C ARG A 171 -6.87 3.05 -5.90
N VAL A 172 -6.28 4.10 -6.45
CA VAL A 172 -6.55 5.48 -6.03
C VAL A 172 -7.27 6.17 -7.17
N ALA A 173 -8.47 6.68 -6.91
CA ALA A 173 -9.30 7.38 -7.88
C ALA A 173 -9.55 8.83 -7.42
N ILE A 174 -9.78 9.70 -8.40
CA ILE A 174 -10.39 11.01 -8.17
C ILE A 174 -11.63 11.15 -9.04
N ASP A 175 -12.66 11.72 -8.43
CA ASP A 175 -13.92 12.04 -9.09
C ASP A 175 -13.85 13.45 -9.67
N LEU A 176 -14.19 13.57 -10.95
CA LEU A 176 -14.15 14.82 -11.71
C LEU A 176 -15.55 15.36 -12.00
N GLU A 177 -15.73 16.66 -11.81
CA GLU A 177 -16.93 17.40 -12.20
C GLU A 177 -16.57 18.42 -13.28
N TYR A 178 -17.28 18.35 -14.41
CA TYR A 178 -17.16 19.32 -15.52
C TYR A 178 -18.12 20.49 -15.28
N ARG A 179 -17.61 21.72 -15.32
CA ARG A 179 -18.41 22.95 -15.20
C ARG A 179 -18.16 23.91 -16.36
#